data_AF-A0A2Z4IT17-F1
#
_entry.id   AF-A0A2Z4IT17-F1
#
_cell.length_a   1.000
_cell.length_b   1.000
_cell.length_c   1.000
_cell.angle_alpha   90.00
_cell.angle_beta   90.00
_cell.angle_gamma   90.00
#
_symmetry.space_group_name_H-M   'P 1'
#
loop_
_entity.id
_entity.type
_entity.pdbx_description
1 polymer ?
#
loop_
_entity_poly.entity_id
_entity_poly.type
_entity_poly.pdbx_seq_one_letter_code
_entity_poly.pdbx_strand_id
1 'polypeptide(L)'
;MRRCSAFTAVLGAALLLAAVPTSASAASGQFRYDYVTVEGSEASGFLNNPPSGQCLNLPGVGQENPQPGHSPKNRTDAWALVFTEPNCEGDSFTLRPQTGGGSERLKVRSVIFS
;
A
#
# COMPACT_ATOMS: atom_id res chain seq x y z
N MET A 1 15.66 33.05 63.30
CA MET A 1 15.84 33.48 61.88
C MET A 1 15.89 32.23 61.01
N ARG A 2 15.02 32.19 59.99
CA ARG A 2 14.56 30.99 59.27
C ARG A 2 15.52 30.67 58.11
N ARG A 3 16.05 29.44 58.05
CA ARG A 3 16.81 28.93 56.91
C ARG A 3 15.81 28.52 55.82
N CYS A 4 15.82 29.20 54.69
CA CYS A 4 15.17 28.69 53.48
C CYS A 4 16.26 28.11 52.58
N SER A 5 16.25 26.78 52.46
CA SER A 5 17.18 26.01 51.64
C SER A 5 17.08 26.38 50.17
N ALA A 6 18.24 26.63 49.54
CA ALA A 6 18.39 26.61 48.10
C ALA A 6 18.34 25.15 47.63
N PHE A 7 17.33 24.78 46.86
CA PHE A 7 17.35 23.57 46.04
C PHE A 7 17.22 23.98 44.58
N THR A 8 18.36 23.89 43.91
CA THR A 8 18.59 24.01 42.48
C THR A 8 17.73 23.00 41.70
N ALA A 9 16.81 23.49 40.86
CA ALA A 9 16.13 22.68 39.86
C ALA A 9 16.94 22.72 38.55
N VAL A 10 17.68 21.66 38.28
CA VAL A 10 18.44 21.44 37.03
C VAL A 10 17.95 20.13 36.41
N LEU A 11 17.87 20.12 35.08
CA LEU A 11 17.61 19.00 34.14
C LEU A 11 16.14 18.72 33.76
N GLY A 12 15.61 19.54 32.84
CA GLY A 12 14.63 19.08 31.86
C GLY A 12 15.34 18.72 30.56
N ALA A 13 16.07 17.60 30.52
CA ALA A 13 16.76 17.13 29.33
C ALA A 13 15.78 16.46 28.36
N ALA A 14 15.73 17.06 27.17
CA ALA A 14 15.24 16.55 25.88
C ALA A 14 14.87 15.06 25.81
N LEU A 15 13.57 14.78 25.69
CA LEU A 15 13.06 13.53 25.11
C LEU A 15 12.33 13.88 23.79
N LEU A 16 13.11 14.13 22.74
CA LEU A 16 12.66 14.26 21.34
C LEU A 16 13.35 13.18 20.48
N LEU A 17 13.50 11.98 21.02
CA LEU A 17 14.07 10.85 20.30
C LEU A 17 12.96 9.87 19.93
N ALA A 18 12.68 9.83 18.62
CA ALA A 18 12.08 8.72 17.84
C ALA A 18 10.94 9.13 16.90
N ALA A 19 11.07 10.25 16.17
CA ALA A 19 10.51 10.30 14.82
C ALA A 19 11.51 9.62 13.88
N VAL A 20 11.59 8.28 13.93
CA VAL A 20 12.32 7.55 12.88
C VAL A 20 11.54 7.77 11.59
N PRO A 21 12.14 8.36 10.53
CA PRO A 21 11.52 8.31 9.23
C PRO A 21 11.43 6.83 8.86
N THR A 22 10.22 6.26 8.86
CA THR A 22 10.00 5.06 8.08
C THR A 22 10.25 5.49 6.64
N SER A 23 11.44 5.22 6.11
CA SER A 23 11.75 5.50 4.72
C SER A 23 10.69 4.77 3.90
N ALA A 24 9.73 5.53 3.37
CA ALA A 24 8.72 5.01 2.47
C ALA A 24 9.44 4.66 1.16
N SER A 25 10.00 3.46 1.08
CA SER A 25 10.47 2.91 -0.17
C SER A 25 9.25 2.73 -1.07
N ALA A 26 9.31 3.26 -2.29
CA ALA A 26 8.30 3.03 -3.30
C ALA A 26 8.89 2.12 -4.38
N ALA A 27 8.07 1.21 -4.89
CA ALA A 27 8.40 0.48 -6.10
C ALA A 27 8.52 1.47 -7.25
N SER A 28 9.44 1.24 -8.17
CA SER A 28 9.59 2.00 -9.41
C SER A 28 8.86 1.30 -10.55
N GLY A 29 8.05 2.03 -11.31
CA GLY A 29 7.31 1.52 -12.47
C GLY A 29 5.80 1.60 -12.28
N GLN A 30 5.06 0.74 -13.00
CA GLN A 30 3.60 0.80 -13.04
C GLN A 30 2.96 -0.56 -12.76
N PHE A 31 1.97 -0.58 -11.88
CA PHE A 31 1.05 -1.72 -11.75
C PHE A 31 -0.25 -1.40 -12.50
N ARG A 32 -0.77 -2.34 -13.29
CA ARG A 32 -1.99 -2.14 -14.09
C ARG A 32 -2.95 -3.31 -13.90
N TYR A 33 -4.23 -3.06 -14.08
CA TYR A 33 -5.28 -4.07 -14.07
C TYR A 33 -6.48 -3.56 -14.87
N ASP A 34 -7.33 -4.48 -15.29
CA ASP A 34 -8.55 -4.19 -16.01
C ASP A 34 -9.76 -4.44 -15.07
N TYR A 35 -10.87 -3.75 -15.28
CA TYR A 35 -12.08 -3.90 -14.49
C TYR A 35 -13.30 -3.39 -15.23
N VAL A 36 -14.48 -3.84 -14.82
CA VAL A 36 -15.76 -3.36 -15.33
C VAL A 36 -16.29 -2.29 -14.39
N THR A 37 -16.64 -1.10 -14.91
CA THR A 37 -17.24 -0.02 -14.13
C THR A 37 -18.64 -0.40 -13.64
N VAL A 38 -19.18 0.37 -12.68
CA VAL A 38 -20.57 0.18 -12.21
C VAL A 38 -21.62 0.36 -13.32
N GLU A 39 -21.27 1.07 -14.40
CA GLU A 39 -22.08 1.26 -15.60
C GLU A 39 -21.94 0.11 -16.62
N GLY A 40 -21.12 -0.91 -16.31
CA GLY A 40 -20.91 -2.07 -17.17
C GLY A 40 -19.91 -1.86 -18.30
N SER A 41 -19.09 -0.80 -18.27
CA SER A 41 -18.08 -0.52 -19.29
C SER A 41 -16.70 -1.06 -18.88
N GLU A 42 -15.93 -1.55 -19.84
CA GLU A 42 -14.53 -1.95 -19.62
C GLU A 42 -13.65 -0.73 -19.36
N ALA A 43 -12.83 -0.81 -18.31
CA ALA A 43 -11.89 0.22 -17.91
C ALA A 43 -10.56 -0.40 -17.42
N SER A 44 -9.49 0.40 -17.40
CA SER A 44 -8.20 -0.01 -16.86
C SER A 44 -7.79 0.91 -15.71
N GLY A 45 -7.32 0.32 -14.61
CA GLY A 45 -6.74 1.02 -13.48
C GLY A 45 -5.22 0.88 -13.46
N PHE A 46 -4.55 1.81 -12.77
CA PHE A 46 -3.10 1.78 -12.63
C PHE A 46 -2.63 2.45 -11.33
N LEU A 47 -1.48 2.00 -10.84
CA LEU A 47 -0.72 2.62 -9.76
C LEU A 47 0.68 2.96 -10.29
N ASN A 48 1.10 4.22 -10.16
CA ASN A 48 2.43 4.67 -10.56
C ASN A 48 3.32 4.80 -9.34
N ASN A 49 4.48 4.16 -9.41
CA ASN A 49 5.48 4.10 -8.35
C ASN A 49 4.87 3.86 -6.95
N PRO A 50 4.12 2.76 -6.76
CA PRO A 50 3.36 2.55 -5.54
C PRO A 50 4.28 2.38 -4.31
N PRO A 51 3.86 2.84 -3.11
CA PRO A 51 4.63 2.61 -1.89
C PRO A 51 4.77 1.12 -1.59
N SER A 52 5.97 0.69 -1.22
CA SER A 52 6.28 -0.66 -0.76
C SER A 52 5.91 -0.83 0.71
N GLY A 53 5.57 -2.06 1.10
CA GLY A 53 5.21 -2.43 2.47
C GLY A 53 3.84 -1.92 2.94
N GLN A 54 3.05 -1.28 2.06
CA GLN A 54 1.72 -0.78 2.37
C GLN A 54 0.65 -1.59 1.64
N CYS A 55 -0.47 -1.83 2.32
CA CYS A 55 -1.66 -2.38 1.69
C CYS A 55 -2.39 -1.28 0.91
N LEU A 56 -2.58 -1.51 -0.39
CA LEU A 56 -3.26 -0.56 -1.28
C LEU A 56 -4.53 -1.18 -1.83
N ASN A 57 -5.66 -0.51 -1.62
CA ASN A 57 -6.90 -0.83 -2.33
C ASN A 57 -6.82 -0.30 -3.76
N LEU A 58 -7.22 -1.13 -4.72
CA LEU A 58 -7.19 -0.78 -6.13
C LEU A 58 -8.35 0.16 -6.47
N PRO A 59 -8.09 1.33 -7.09
CA PRO A 59 -9.15 2.26 -7.45
C PRO A 59 -10.16 1.65 -8.44
N GLY A 60 -11.44 1.97 -8.26
CA GLY A 60 -12.50 1.51 -9.16
C GLY A 60 -12.95 0.06 -8.94
N VAL A 61 -12.33 -0.68 -8.01
CA VAL A 61 -12.73 -2.05 -7.62
C VAL A 61 -12.90 -2.19 -6.11
N GLY A 62 -13.20 -1.06 -5.44
CA GLY A 62 -13.50 -0.98 -4.02
C GLY A 62 -14.93 -1.40 -3.68
N GLN A 63 -15.42 -1.00 -2.50
CA GLN A 63 -16.78 -1.35 -2.03
C GLN A 63 -17.88 -0.75 -2.91
N GLU A 64 -17.60 0.39 -3.56
CA GLU A 64 -18.50 1.05 -4.49
C GLU A 64 -18.71 0.27 -5.80
N ASN A 65 -17.81 -0.67 -6.13
CA ASN A 65 -17.91 -1.51 -7.32
C ASN A 65 -17.98 -3.01 -6.95
N PRO A 66 -19.12 -3.67 -7.19
CA PRO A 66 -19.24 -5.10 -6.92
C PRO A 66 -18.34 -5.96 -7.83
N GLN A 67 -17.89 -5.44 -8.98
CA GLN A 67 -16.99 -6.16 -9.89
C GLN A 67 -15.53 -6.03 -9.45
N PRO A 68 -14.79 -7.16 -9.28
CA PRO A 68 -13.37 -7.11 -8.97
C PRO A 68 -12.54 -6.76 -10.21
N GLY A 69 -11.32 -6.30 -9.98
CA GLY A 69 -10.32 -6.16 -11.04
C GLY A 69 -9.82 -7.51 -11.51
N HIS A 70 -9.20 -7.54 -12.69
CA HIS A 70 -8.64 -8.74 -13.30
C HIS A 70 -7.44 -8.41 -14.20
N SER A 71 -6.83 -9.47 -14.75
CA SER A 71 -5.66 -9.36 -15.63
C SER A 71 -4.56 -8.44 -15.12
N PRO A 72 -4.17 -8.52 -13.83
CA PRO A 72 -3.17 -7.62 -13.27
C PRO A 72 -1.83 -7.81 -13.98
N LYS A 73 -1.09 -6.73 -14.16
CA LYS A 73 0.24 -6.69 -14.80
C LYS A 73 1.17 -5.89 -13.90
N ASN A 74 2.16 -6.58 -13.36
CA ASN A 74 3.21 -5.95 -12.57
C ASN A 74 4.35 -5.51 -13.48
N ARG A 75 4.41 -4.21 -13.80
CA ARG A 75 5.54 -3.55 -14.49
C ARG A 75 6.36 -2.70 -13.52
N THR A 76 6.29 -3.01 -12.23
CA THR A 76 7.17 -2.42 -11.22
C THR A 76 8.43 -3.28 -11.05
N ASP A 77 9.46 -2.72 -10.41
CA ASP A 77 10.68 -3.43 -10.00
C ASP A 77 10.53 -4.24 -8.70
N ALA A 78 9.38 -4.10 -8.02
CA ALA A 78 9.04 -4.81 -6.79
C ALA A 78 8.17 -6.05 -7.07
N TRP A 79 8.17 -6.99 -6.12
CA TRP A 79 7.17 -8.06 -6.13
C TRP A 79 5.82 -7.49 -5.76
N ALA A 80 4.74 -7.95 -6.42
CA ALA A 80 3.38 -7.52 -6.10
C ALA A 80 2.58 -8.72 -5.59
N LEU A 81 2.20 -8.69 -4.32
CA LEU A 81 1.28 -9.65 -3.72
C LEU A 81 -0.14 -9.08 -3.86
N VAL A 82 -0.93 -9.66 -4.74
CA VAL A 82 -2.32 -9.25 -4.99
C VAL A 82 -3.29 -10.09 -4.19
N PHE A 83 -4.43 -9.51 -3.84
CA PHE A 83 -5.45 -10.11 -2.98
C PHE A 83 -6.83 -10.01 -3.63
N THR A 84 -7.68 -11.02 -3.41
CA THR A 84 -9.03 -11.07 -3.96
C THR A 84 -9.98 -10.08 -3.29
N GLU A 85 -9.73 -9.73 -2.02
CA GLU A 85 -10.56 -8.80 -1.24
C GLU A 85 -9.87 -7.44 -1.00
N PRO A 86 -10.61 -6.39 -0.62
CA PRO A 86 -10.01 -5.14 -0.15
C PRO A 86 -9.20 -5.35 1.13
N ASN A 87 -8.38 -4.37 1.49
CA ASN A 87 -7.61 -4.33 2.73
C ASN A 87 -6.64 -5.51 2.91
N CYS A 88 -6.18 -6.10 1.81
CA CYS A 88 -5.22 -7.19 1.76
C CYS A 88 -5.69 -8.45 2.49
N GLU A 89 -6.97 -8.76 2.32
CA GLU A 89 -7.62 -9.96 2.84
C GLU A 89 -7.94 -10.96 1.72
N GLY A 90 -8.41 -12.15 2.09
CA GLY A 90 -8.80 -13.19 1.14
C GLY A 90 -7.62 -13.95 0.53
N ASP A 91 -7.86 -14.57 -0.63
CA ASP A 91 -6.85 -15.34 -1.35
C ASP A 91 -5.81 -14.40 -1.96
N SER A 92 -4.56 -14.86 -2.01
CA SER A 92 -3.44 -14.07 -2.50
C SER A 92 -2.64 -14.76 -3.59
N PHE A 93 -2.04 -13.96 -4.47
CA PHE A 93 -1.18 -14.43 -5.55
C PHE A 93 -0.01 -13.47 -5.77
N THR A 94 1.18 -14.03 -5.99
CA THR A 94 2.41 -13.23 -6.16
C THR A 94 2.76 -13.04 -7.63
N LEU A 95 2.94 -11.78 -8.04
CA LEU A 95 3.35 -11.38 -9.38
C LEU A 95 4.82 -10.95 -9.38
N ARG A 96 5.60 -11.56 -10.27
CA ARG A 96 7.01 -11.25 -10.50
C ARG A 96 7.21 -9.78 -10.92
N PRO A 97 8.30 -9.12 -10.49
CA PRO A 97 8.69 -7.82 -11.01
C PRO A 97 8.79 -7.81 -12.55
N GLN A 98 8.44 -6.69 -13.16
CA GLN A 98 8.56 -6.34 -14.59
C GLN A 98 7.73 -7.20 -15.57
N THR A 99 7.54 -8.49 -15.29
CA THR A 99 6.99 -9.49 -16.21
C THR A 99 5.79 -10.23 -15.66
N GLY A 100 5.54 -10.14 -14.34
CA GLY A 100 4.44 -10.84 -13.70
C GLY A 100 3.09 -10.33 -14.19
N GLY A 101 2.19 -11.26 -14.46
CA GLY A 101 0.81 -10.92 -14.76
C GLY A 101 -0.14 -12.10 -14.54
N GLY A 102 -1.42 -11.77 -14.40
CA GLY A 102 -2.52 -12.72 -14.34
C GLY A 102 -3.37 -12.66 -15.61
N SER A 103 -4.22 -13.67 -15.78
CA SER A 103 -5.29 -13.65 -16.77
C SER A 103 -6.58 -13.10 -16.15
N GLU A 104 -7.64 -13.02 -16.96
CA GLU A 104 -9.02 -12.68 -16.57
C GLU A 104 -9.55 -13.45 -15.36
N ARG A 105 -9.00 -14.65 -15.12
CA ARG A 105 -9.36 -15.53 -14.00
C ARG A 105 -8.79 -15.08 -12.66
N LEU A 106 -7.68 -14.34 -12.66
CA LEU A 106 -7.09 -13.81 -11.44
C LEU A 106 -7.81 -12.54 -11.05
N LYS A 107 -8.65 -12.62 -10.02
CA LYS A 107 -9.43 -11.49 -9.49
C LYS A 107 -8.66 -10.77 -8.40
N VAL A 108 -8.71 -9.43 -8.41
CA VAL A 108 -7.92 -8.58 -7.52
C VAL A 108 -8.72 -7.37 -7.04
N ARG A 109 -8.51 -7.00 -5.76
CA ARG A 109 -9.06 -5.79 -5.15
C ARG A 109 -8.04 -5.00 -4.35
N SER A 110 -6.98 -5.65 -3.85
CA SER A 110 -5.89 -4.95 -3.17
C SER A 110 -4.52 -5.57 -3.47
N VAL A 111 -3.45 -4.85 -3.14
CA VAL A 111 -2.07 -5.22 -3.47
C VAL A 111 -1.07 -4.68 -2.45
N ILE A 112 0.00 -5.43 -2.19
CA ILE A 112 1.20 -5.01 -1.45
C ILE A 112 2.41 -5.16 -2.35
N PHE A 113 3.31 -4.16 -2.33
CA PHE A 113 4.60 -4.20 -3.04
C PHE A 113 5.76 -4.44 -2.06
N SER A 114 6.78 -5.20 -2.45
CA SER A 114 8.00 -5.45 -1.63
C SER A 114 9.28 -5.30 -2.42
#